data_AF-A0A812HZA0-F1
#
_entry.id   AF-A0A812HZA0-F1
#
_cell.length_a   1.000
_cell.length_b   1.000
_cell.length_c   1.000
_cell.angle_alpha   90.00
_cell.angle_beta   90.00
_cell.angle_gamma   90.00
#
_symmetry.space_group_name_H-M   'P 1'
#
loop_
_entity.id
_entity.type
_entity.pdbx_description
1 polymer ?
#
loop_
_entity_poly.entity_id
_entity_poly.type
_entity_poly.pdbx_seq_one_letter_code
_entity_poly.pdbx_strand_id
1 'polypeptide(L)'
;MAGSNGTMYGKGLYFAENSTKADEYARDEPHGFFQDVFALLLCRVCLGKFLYSEDRLDSAGAMAEAGTIDSTVGDRTRSANTFREFAAYDPDQVYPEYVVLYSRRPKAVAPEPFKFGLAQLHTQLPVYWKHFHLNPQTNFFEMQYRVRGASRDLLGQLAQACYPGGRGRIEVIAARRVEMSSLWNRYVQFKTRLRGELLASGLPAFASAEFLEGQAHGGEILTHAFLKSLSARGVVQTTISAESLEGDVQEHLLWHGTSRKAAEAIVRADFRMPKEIKNGARFGRGLYFAEDVGKSLTYAPANTSSDGRTTSQFLLLCRVLCGQMHYTKETSDLDAVVSAHKVGKHSVLANPLREGVREFVVWHEMQVYPEYVVEVAVHDVEAP
;
A
#
# COMPACT_ATOMS: atom_id res chain seq x y z
N MET A 1 -18.31 -7.62 17.30
CA MET A 1 -19.44 -8.54 17.56
C MET A 1 -20.51 -8.28 16.52
N ALA A 2 -20.64 -9.17 15.53
CA ALA A 2 -21.80 -9.20 14.64
C ALA A 2 -22.90 -10.04 15.30
N GLY A 3 -24.18 -9.67 15.16
CA GLY A 3 -25.31 -10.48 15.63
C GLY A 3 -26.03 -10.02 16.91
N SER A 4 -25.87 -8.78 17.38
CA SER A 4 -26.62 -8.30 18.57
C SER A 4 -28.11 -8.04 18.32
N ASN A 5 -28.54 -7.93 17.07
CA ASN A 5 -29.88 -7.44 16.71
C ASN A 5 -30.75 -8.45 15.93
N GLY A 6 -30.19 -9.57 15.46
CA GLY A 6 -30.93 -10.64 14.79
C GLY A 6 -31.11 -11.81 15.75
N THR A 7 -32.32 -12.04 16.26
CA THR A 7 -32.60 -13.12 17.22
C THR A 7 -33.65 -14.11 16.72
N MET A 8 -34.22 -13.91 15.52
CA MET A 8 -35.37 -14.68 15.02
C MET A 8 -35.12 -16.19 14.89
N TYR A 9 -33.85 -16.60 14.77
CA TYR A 9 -33.42 -18.00 14.70
C TYR A 9 -32.37 -18.31 15.76
N GLY A 10 -32.42 -17.61 16.90
CA GLY A 10 -31.42 -17.70 17.95
C GLY A 10 -30.18 -16.83 17.70
N LYS A 11 -29.20 -16.93 18.60
CA LYS A 11 -27.97 -16.13 18.55
C LYS A 11 -27.01 -16.69 17.49
N GLY A 12 -26.68 -15.89 16.48
CA GLY A 12 -25.78 -16.31 15.40
C GLY A 12 -25.33 -15.15 14.52
N LEU A 13 -24.60 -15.49 13.45
CA LEU A 13 -24.19 -14.59 12.38
C LEU A 13 -25.27 -14.63 11.28
N TYR A 14 -25.87 -13.48 10.98
CA TYR A 14 -26.98 -13.37 10.04
C TYR A 14 -26.52 -12.81 8.69
N PHE A 15 -26.99 -13.43 7.62
CA PHE A 15 -26.70 -13.08 6.23
C PHE A 15 -28.00 -13.01 5.42
N ALA A 16 -27.94 -12.32 4.28
CA ALA A 16 -29.00 -12.29 3.31
C ALA A 16 -28.41 -12.34 1.90
N GLU A 17 -29.08 -13.04 1.00
CA GLU A 17 -28.73 -13.04 -0.44
C GLU A 17 -29.19 -11.75 -1.13
N ASN A 18 -30.17 -11.05 -0.55
CA ASN A 18 -30.67 -9.79 -1.07
C ASN A 18 -29.91 -8.62 -0.40
N SER A 19 -29.24 -7.81 -1.20
CA SER A 19 -28.44 -6.68 -0.70
C SER A 19 -29.28 -5.61 0.00
N THR A 20 -30.56 -5.44 -0.36
CA THR A 20 -31.46 -4.51 0.35
C THR A 20 -31.68 -4.96 1.78
N LYS A 21 -31.82 -6.28 2.03
CA LYS A 21 -31.96 -6.80 3.39
C LYS A 21 -30.69 -6.60 4.20
N ALA A 22 -29.54 -6.87 3.61
CA ALA A 22 -28.25 -6.64 4.27
C ALA A 22 -28.01 -5.14 4.55
N ASP A 23 -28.41 -4.26 3.61
CA ASP A 23 -28.32 -2.80 3.70
C ASP A 23 -29.15 -2.21 4.86
N GLU A 24 -30.22 -2.87 5.33
CA GLU A 24 -31.00 -2.43 6.50
C GLU A 24 -30.12 -2.25 7.76
N TYR A 25 -29.02 -3.00 7.84
CA TYR A 25 -28.06 -2.91 8.94
C TYR A 25 -26.86 -2.02 8.63
N ALA A 26 -26.65 -1.66 7.37
CA ALA A 26 -25.57 -0.77 6.96
C ALA A 26 -25.86 0.66 7.41
N ARG A 27 -24.87 1.30 8.02
CA ARG A 27 -24.90 2.69 8.44
C ARG A 27 -23.78 3.44 7.76
N ASP A 28 -24.08 4.66 7.36
CA ASP A 28 -23.06 5.63 7.04
C ASP A 28 -22.42 6.15 8.33
N GLU A 29 -21.42 7.00 8.17
CA GLU A 29 -20.75 7.69 9.26
C GLU A 29 -21.01 9.21 9.11
N PRO A 30 -22.13 9.74 9.63
CA PRO A 30 -22.42 11.17 9.53
C PRO A 30 -21.30 12.02 10.14
N HIS A 31 -20.79 12.99 9.38
CA HIS A 31 -19.63 13.82 9.73
C HIS A 31 -18.31 13.04 9.90
N GLY A 32 -18.31 11.76 9.57
CA GLY A 32 -17.14 10.90 9.59
C GLY A 32 -16.47 10.79 8.23
N PHE A 33 -15.51 9.89 8.14
CA PHE A 33 -14.69 9.73 6.94
C PHE A 33 -15.47 9.14 5.77
N PHE A 34 -16.35 8.19 6.10
CA PHE A 34 -17.22 7.49 5.16
C PHE A 34 -18.62 8.10 5.14
N GLN A 35 -18.73 9.42 5.31
CA GLN A 35 -20.02 10.09 5.15
C GLN A 35 -20.61 9.74 3.78
N ASP A 36 -21.90 9.36 3.76
CA ASP A 36 -22.64 8.90 2.57
C ASP A 36 -22.06 7.64 1.88
N VAL A 37 -21.13 6.94 2.53
CA VAL A 37 -20.57 5.67 2.11
C VAL A 37 -21.01 4.59 3.08
N PHE A 38 -21.60 3.54 2.51
CA PHE A 38 -22.07 2.36 3.20
C PHE A 38 -21.17 1.18 2.86
N ALA A 39 -21.14 0.18 3.73
CA ALA A 39 -20.36 -1.03 3.54
C ALA A 39 -21.23 -2.28 3.70
N LEU A 40 -21.05 -3.24 2.79
CA LEU A 40 -21.53 -4.61 2.90
C LEU A 40 -20.33 -5.57 2.87
N LEU A 41 -20.46 -6.70 3.55
CA LEU A 41 -19.56 -7.83 3.36
C LEU A 41 -20.24 -8.85 2.46
N LEU A 42 -19.57 -9.24 1.38
CA LEU A 42 -19.94 -10.43 0.63
C LEU A 42 -19.15 -11.60 1.21
N CYS A 43 -19.87 -12.53 1.85
CA CYS A 43 -19.28 -13.64 2.58
C CYS A 43 -19.57 -14.97 1.88
N ARG A 44 -18.60 -15.89 1.95
CA ARG A 44 -18.87 -17.32 1.77
C ARG A 44 -19.42 -17.86 3.09
N VAL A 45 -20.55 -18.56 3.03
CA VAL A 45 -21.23 -19.11 4.22
C VAL A 45 -21.54 -20.59 3.97
N CYS A 46 -20.95 -21.46 4.78
CA CYS A 46 -21.14 -22.90 4.72
C CYS A 46 -22.31 -23.33 5.62
N LEU A 47 -23.46 -23.60 5.01
CA LEU A 47 -24.70 -23.88 5.76
C LEU A 47 -24.75 -25.29 6.38
N GLY A 48 -24.03 -26.27 5.84
CA GLY A 48 -24.10 -27.66 6.32
C GLY A 48 -25.53 -28.21 6.31
N LYS A 49 -25.89 -28.96 7.35
CA LYS A 49 -27.25 -29.45 7.63
C LYS A 49 -28.10 -28.31 8.18
N PHE A 50 -28.72 -27.54 7.27
CA PHE A 50 -29.54 -26.41 7.66
C PHE A 50 -30.98 -26.79 8.02
N LEU A 51 -31.58 -26.01 8.92
CA LEU A 51 -33.00 -26.02 9.20
C LEU A 51 -33.71 -24.96 8.37
N TYR A 52 -34.72 -25.35 7.59
CA TYR A 52 -35.58 -24.39 6.89
C TYR A 52 -36.81 -24.06 7.74
N SER A 53 -37.17 -22.78 7.86
CA SER A 53 -38.36 -22.33 8.59
C SER A 53 -39.02 -21.13 7.92
N GLU A 54 -40.36 -21.16 7.81
CA GLU A 54 -41.17 -20.00 7.38
C GLU A 54 -41.62 -19.13 8.57
N ASP A 55 -41.36 -19.60 9.80
CA ASP A 55 -41.71 -18.98 11.07
C ASP A 55 -40.47 -18.64 11.90
N ARG A 56 -40.64 -17.77 12.90
CA ARG A 56 -39.61 -17.51 13.91
C ARG A 56 -39.32 -18.78 14.70
N LEU A 57 -38.04 -19.04 14.96
CA LEU A 57 -37.60 -20.22 15.70
C LEU A 57 -36.40 -19.90 16.57
N ASP A 58 -36.65 -19.22 17.68
CA ASP A 58 -35.62 -18.76 18.62
C ASP A 58 -34.80 -19.94 19.21
N SER A 59 -35.34 -21.17 19.20
CA SER A 59 -34.67 -22.39 19.67
C SER A 59 -33.64 -22.95 18.70
N ALA A 60 -33.54 -22.46 17.46
CA ALA A 60 -32.63 -23.01 16.45
C ALA A 60 -31.15 -22.91 16.87
N GLY A 61 -30.76 -21.87 17.60
CA GLY A 61 -29.41 -21.78 18.18
C GLY A 61 -29.08 -22.94 19.13
N ALA A 62 -30.02 -23.35 19.99
CA ALA A 62 -29.82 -24.49 20.89
C ALA A 62 -29.79 -25.82 20.13
N MET A 63 -30.53 -25.92 19.02
CA MET A 63 -30.46 -27.08 18.13
C MET A 63 -29.08 -27.21 17.48
N ALA A 64 -28.46 -26.08 17.12
CA ALA A 64 -27.10 -26.06 16.59
C ALA A 64 -26.06 -26.42 17.66
N GLU A 65 -26.18 -25.90 18.88
CA GLU A 65 -25.33 -26.29 20.01
C GLU A 65 -25.44 -27.80 20.32
N ALA A 66 -26.62 -28.39 20.14
CA ALA A 66 -26.84 -29.83 20.27
C ALA A 66 -26.32 -30.66 19.08
N GLY A 67 -25.75 -30.04 18.05
CA GLY A 67 -25.26 -30.71 16.84
C GLY A 67 -26.36 -31.31 15.95
N THR A 68 -27.61 -30.89 16.14
CA THR A 68 -28.73 -31.43 15.35
C THR A 68 -28.87 -30.75 13.98
N ILE A 69 -28.40 -29.50 13.88
CA ILE A 69 -28.36 -28.66 12.68
C ILE A 69 -27.06 -27.86 12.71
N ASP A 70 -26.61 -27.37 11.56
CA ASP A 70 -25.42 -26.52 11.45
C ASP A 70 -25.77 -25.04 11.20
N SER A 71 -26.96 -24.77 10.65
CA SER A 71 -27.42 -23.40 10.34
C SER A 71 -28.94 -23.35 10.17
N THR A 72 -29.49 -22.15 10.00
CA THR A 72 -30.90 -21.94 9.69
C THR A 72 -31.08 -21.12 8.43
N VAL A 73 -32.03 -21.50 7.59
CA VAL A 73 -32.57 -20.74 6.47
C VAL A 73 -33.98 -20.29 6.83
N GLY A 74 -34.11 -19.00 7.13
CA GLY A 74 -35.38 -18.36 7.40
C GLY A 74 -35.99 -17.79 6.14
N ASP A 75 -37.13 -18.34 5.69
CA ASP A 75 -37.84 -17.86 4.51
C ASP A 75 -39.22 -17.30 4.87
N ARG A 76 -39.23 -16.02 5.25
CA ARG A 76 -40.46 -15.30 5.60
C ARG A 76 -41.02 -14.50 4.43
N THR A 77 -40.61 -14.81 3.20
CA THR A 77 -41.04 -14.08 1.99
C THR A 77 -42.56 -14.11 1.82
N ARG A 78 -43.19 -15.25 2.09
CA ARG A 78 -44.64 -15.43 1.99
C ARG A 78 -45.42 -14.91 3.19
N SER A 79 -44.87 -15.06 4.40
CA SER A 79 -45.59 -14.78 5.66
C SER A 79 -45.47 -13.34 6.14
N ALA A 80 -44.40 -12.63 5.76
CA ALA A 80 -44.14 -11.26 6.21
C ALA A 80 -43.68 -10.30 5.10
N ASN A 81 -43.74 -10.73 3.83
CA ASN A 81 -43.26 -9.95 2.68
C ASN A 81 -41.83 -9.41 2.88
N THR A 82 -40.96 -10.26 3.43
CA THR A 82 -39.54 -9.93 3.70
C THR A 82 -38.61 -10.80 2.85
N PHE A 83 -37.31 -10.78 3.13
CA PHE A 83 -36.28 -11.50 2.40
C PHE A 83 -35.88 -12.79 3.11
N ARG A 84 -35.25 -13.72 2.38
CA ARG A 84 -34.62 -14.90 3.00
C ARG A 84 -33.37 -14.49 3.77
N GLU A 85 -33.24 -15.03 4.97
CA GLU A 85 -32.11 -14.81 5.87
C GLU A 85 -31.46 -16.14 6.23
N PHE A 86 -30.15 -16.12 6.43
CA PHE A 86 -29.34 -17.28 6.72
C PHE A 86 -28.61 -17.04 8.04
N ALA A 87 -28.78 -17.92 9.02
CA ALA A 87 -28.11 -17.83 10.31
C ALA A 87 -27.07 -18.94 10.44
N ALA A 88 -25.79 -18.58 10.54
CA ALA A 88 -24.70 -19.47 10.89
C ALA A 88 -24.38 -19.33 12.38
N TYR A 89 -24.08 -20.44 13.05
CA TYR A 89 -23.90 -20.46 14.51
C TYR A 89 -22.43 -20.63 14.90
N ASP A 90 -21.61 -21.21 14.02
CA ASP A 90 -20.18 -21.33 14.18
C ASP A 90 -19.46 -20.27 13.31
N PRO A 91 -18.56 -19.43 13.88
CA PRO A 91 -17.77 -18.48 13.10
C PRO A 91 -16.94 -19.15 11.98
N ASP A 92 -16.55 -20.41 12.14
CA ASP A 92 -15.75 -21.14 11.13
C ASP A 92 -16.57 -21.50 9.88
N GLN A 93 -17.90 -21.34 9.91
CA GLN A 93 -18.77 -21.46 8.73
C GLN A 93 -18.69 -20.24 7.81
N VAL A 94 -18.06 -19.14 8.23
CA VAL A 94 -18.16 -17.84 7.57
C VAL A 94 -16.78 -17.33 7.18
N TYR A 95 -16.65 -16.97 5.91
CA TYR A 95 -15.46 -16.28 5.40
C TYR A 95 -15.87 -14.98 4.67
N PRO A 96 -15.55 -13.79 5.22
CA PRO A 96 -15.72 -12.53 4.50
C PRO A 96 -14.78 -12.49 3.29
N GLU A 97 -15.33 -12.47 2.08
CA GLU A 97 -14.54 -12.53 0.85
C GLU A 97 -14.32 -11.15 0.24
N TYR A 98 -15.33 -10.28 0.29
CA TYR A 98 -15.24 -8.91 -0.21
C TYR A 98 -15.81 -7.90 0.76
N VAL A 99 -15.19 -6.73 0.81
CA VAL A 99 -15.78 -5.50 1.35
C VAL A 99 -16.33 -4.69 0.19
N VAL A 100 -17.64 -4.50 0.14
CA VAL A 100 -18.34 -3.74 -0.89
C VAL A 100 -18.69 -2.37 -0.33
N LEU A 101 -18.07 -1.33 -0.86
CA LEU A 101 -18.36 0.07 -0.51
C LEU A 101 -19.31 0.67 -1.56
N TYR A 102 -20.35 1.38 -1.14
CA TYR A 102 -21.37 1.95 -2.03
C TYR A 102 -22.02 3.20 -1.43
N SER A 103 -22.71 3.97 -2.28
CA SER A 103 -23.57 5.08 -1.85
C SER A 103 -25.00 4.82 -2.32
N ARG A 104 -25.99 5.15 -1.50
CA ARG A 104 -27.41 5.02 -1.85
C ARG A 104 -27.82 6.13 -2.82
N ARG A 105 -28.47 5.77 -3.93
CA ARG A 105 -28.98 6.74 -4.91
C ARG A 105 -30.49 6.64 -5.07
N PRO A 106 -31.22 7.77 -5.13
CA PRO A 106 -32.63 7.76 -5.47
C PRO A 106 -32.86 7.24 -6.90
N LYS A 107 -33.92 6.46 -7.09
CA LYS A 107 -34.30 5.85 -8.38
C LYS A 107 -34.60 6.87 -9.50
N ALA A 108 -34.83 8.14 -9.15
CA ALA A 108 -35.28 9.20 -10.05
C ALA A 108 -34.16 10.06 -10.65
N VAL A 109 -32.91 9.86 -10.25
CA VAL A 109 -31.78 10.59 -10.85
C VAL A 109 -31.39 9.86 -12.14
N ALA A 110 -31.39 10.58 -13.27
CA ALA A 110 -30.94 10.03 -14.55
C ALA A 110 -29.60 9.30 -14.38
N PRO A 111 -29.33 8.22 -15.15
CA PRO A 111 -28.05 7.52 -15.11
C PRO A 111 -26.97 8.40 -15.76
N GLU A 112 -26.61 9.49 -15.09
CA GLU A 112 -25.31 10.13 -15.28
C GLU A 112 -24.25 9.04 -15.16
N PRO A 113 -23.26 8.99 -16.07
CA PRO A 113 -22.19 8.00 -16.00
C PRO A 113 -21.62 8.00 -14.59
N PHE A 114 -21.80 6.87 -13.91
CA PHE A 114 -21.41 6.70 -12.53
C PHE A 114 -19.90 6.87 -12.40
N LYS A 115 -19.45 8.05 -12.00
CA LYS A 115 -18.12 8.21 -11.42
C LYS A 115 -18.23 7.73 -9.99
N PHE A 116 -17.64 6.56 -9.72
CA PHE A 116 -17.42 6.08 -8.37
C PHE A 116 -16.40 7.00 -7.69
N GLY A 117 -16.88 8.16 -7.26
CA GLY A 117 -16.15 9.10 -6.43
C GLY A 117 -16.23 8.68 -4.98
N LEU A 118 -15.99 7.40 -4.65
CA LEU A 118 -15.33 7.16 -3.37
C LEU A 118 -14.06 7.97 -3.50
N ALA A 119 -13.97 9.10 -2.81
CA ALA A 119 -12.67 9.66 -2.53
C ALA A 119 -11.84 8.46 -2.05
N GLN A 120 -10.72 8.20 -2.72
CA GLN A 120 -9.96 6.94 -2.83
C GLN A 120 -9.42 6.41 -1.48
N LEU A 121 -10.24 6.33 -0.44
CA LEU A 121 -9.79 6.67 0.91
C LEU A 121 -9.58 5.45 1.81
N HIS A 122 -10.18 4.30 1.50
CA HIS A 122 -9.89 3.06 2.24
C HIS A 122 -8.74 2.23 1.64
N THR A 123 -8.30 2.54 0.43
CA THR A 123 -7.15 1.87 -0.22
C THR A 123 -5.88 2.71 -0.20
N GLN A 124 -5.95 3.97 0.25
CA GLN A 124 -4.78 4.83 0.29
C GLN A 124 -3.83 4.41 1.40
N LEU A 125 -4.27 4.36 2.65
CA LEU A 125 -3.38 3.95 3.73
C LEU A 125 -3.03 2.46 3.60
N PRO A 126 -1.75 2.09 3.64
CA PRO A 126 -1.39 0.68 3.59
C PRO A 126 -1.98 -0.08 4.78
N VAL A 127 -2.59 -1.24 4.52
CA VAL A 127 -3.34 -2.01 5.54
C VAL A 127 -2.49 -2.47 6.73
N TYR A 128 -1.17 -2.48 6.58
CA TYR A 128 -0.22 -2.82 7.64
C TYR A 128 0.16 -1.62 8.55
N TRP A 129 -0.32 -0.42 8.24
CA TRP A 129 -0.17 0.75 9.11
C TRP A 129 -1.04 0.63 10.36
N LYS A 130 -0.64 1.23 11.47
CA LYS A 130 -1.41 1.15 12.71
C LYS A 130 -2.71 1.95 12.64
N HIS A 131 -2.68 3.07 11.94
CA HIS A 131 -3.81 3.99 11.78
C HIS A 131 -4.51 3.87 10.41
N PHE A 132 -4.41 2.71 9.74
CA PHE A 132 -5.01 2.50 8.42
C PHE A 132 -6.55 2.72 8.38
N HIS A 133 -7.21 2.63 9.53
CA HIS A 133 -8.65 2.80 9.72
C HIS A 133 -9.06 4.27 9.99
N LEU A 134 -8.11 5.20 10.09
CA LEU A 134 -8.39 6.62 10.34
C LEU A 134 -8.41 7.41 9.03
N ASN A 135 -9.12 8.56 9.03
CA ASN A 135 -9.03 9.54 7.96
C ASN A 135 -7.76 10.39 8.12
N PRO A 136 -6.74 10.29 7.26
CA PRO A 136 -5.54 11.11 7.41
C PRO A 136 -5.80 12.61 7.18
N GLN A 137 -6.91 13.01 6.56
CA GLN A 137 -7.27 14.41 6.30
C GLN A 137 -7.85 15.13 7.52
N THR A 138 -8.56 14.40 8.39
CA THR A 138 -9.21 14.97 9.59
C THR A 138 -8.64 14.42 10.90
N ASN A 139 -8.13 13.19 10.90
CA ASN A 139 -7.43 12.57 12.02
C ASN A 139 -5.92 12.71 11.82
N PHE A 140 -5.33 13.68 12.50
CA PHE A 140 -3.89 13.92 12.42
C PHE A 140 -3.10 12.86 13.22
N PHE A 141 -2.08 12.27 12.61
CA PHE A 141 -1.14 11.37 13.27
C PHE A 141 0.27 11.55 12.72
N GLU A 142 1.26 11.65 13.61
CA GLU A 142 2.67 11.87 13.27
C GLU A 142 3.52 10.92 14.11
N MET A 143 3.50 9.64 13.73
CA MET A 143 4.01 8.55 14.55
C MET A 143 5.12 7.80 13.83
N GLN A 144 6.03 7.22 14.62
CA GLN A 144 7.05 6.31 14.12
C GLN A 144 7.05 5.02 14.94
N TYR A 145 7.00 3.88 14.27
CA TYR A 145 6.89 2.57 14.90
C TYR A 145 8.16 1.76 14.66
N ARG A 146 8.79 1.30 15.74
CA ARG A 146 9.94 0.40 15.64
C ARG A 146 9.52 -0.91 14.99
N VAL A 147 10.24 -1.31 13.94
CA VAL A 147 10.07 -2.60 13.27
C VAL A 147 10.83 -3.68 14.06
N ARG A 148 10.20 -4.84 14.31
CA ARG A 148 10.74 -5.91 15.17
C ARG A 148 10.48 -7.29 14.58
N GLY A 149 11.26 -8.29 15.03
CA GLY A 149 11.06 -9.71 14.69
C GLY A 149 11.01 -9.96 13.18
N ALA A 150 10.05 -10.78 12.75
CA ALA A 150 9.87 -11.17 11.35
C ALA A 150 9.76 -9.98 10.38
N SER A 151 9.17 -8.85 10.80
CA SER A 151 9.08 -7.65 9.97
C SER A 151 10.45 -7.02 9.69
N ARG A 152 11.36 -7.05 10.66
CA ARG A 152 12.73 -6.55 10.48
C ARG A 152 13.52 -7.49 9.57
N ASP A 153 13.33 -8.79 9.75
CA ASP A 153 14.00 -9.81 8.94
C ASP A 153 13.54 -9.73 7.48
N LEU A 154 12.26 -9.43 7.24
CA LEU A 154 11.72 -9.18 5.90
C LEU A 154 12.34 -7.94 5.24
N LEU A 155 12.49 -6.83 5.97
CA LEU A 155 13.21 -5.65 5.48
C LEU A 155 14.68 -5.97 5.19
N GLY A 156 15.31 -6.83 5.99
CA GLY A 156 16.68 -7.30 5.75
C GLY A 156 16.79 -8.11 4.46
N GLN A 157 15.85 -9.03 4.21
CA GLN A 157 15.81 -9.79 2.96
C GLN A 157 15.56 -8.89 1.75
N LEU A 158 14.65 -7.91 1.86
CA LEU A 158 14.42 -6.92 0.81
C LEU A 158 15.69 -6.12 0.51
N ALA A 159 16.35 -5.58 1.55
CA ALA A 159 17.59 -4.82 1.37
C ALA A 159 18.70 -5.67 0.73
N GLN A 160 18.83 -6.93 1.13
CA GLN A 160 19.79 -7.86 0.54
C GLN A 160 19.47 -8.18 -0.93
N ALA A 161 18.19 -8.38 -1.27
CA ALA A 161 17.76 -8.63 -2.65
C ALA A 161 17.99 -7.40 -3.56
N CYS A 162 17.96 -6.20 -2.99
CA CYS A 162 18.29 -4.95 -3.66
C CYS A 162 19.80 -4.63 -3.65
N TYR A 163 20.69 -5.56 -3.32
CA TYR A 163 22.14 -5.34 -3.32
C TYR A 163 22.90 -6.31 -4.26
N PRO A 164 22.53 -6.40 -5.56
CA PRO A 164 23.08 -7.40 -6.48
C PRO A 164 24.59 -7.24 -6.77
N GLY A 165 25.09 -6.00 -6.78
CA GLY A 165 26.52 -5.70 -7.01
C GLY A 165 27.40 -5.79 -5.77
N GLY A 166 26.82 -6.12 -4.61
CA GLY A 166 27.51 -6.17 -3.33
C GLY A 166 28.27 -7.46 -3.10
N ARG A 167 29.53 -7.35 -2.65
CA ARG A 167 30.27 -8.52 -2.11
C ARG A 167 29.93 -8.81 -0.64
N GLY A 168 29.14 -7.95 0.00
CA GLY A 168 28.83 -8.01 1.42
C GLY A 168 27.40 -8.45 1.73
N ARG A 169 27.18 -8.85 2.98
CA ARG A 169 25.87 -9.11 3.56
C ARG A 169 25.32 -7.84 4.20
N ILE A 170 24.09 -7.47 3.86
CA ILE A 170 23.35 -6.40 4.51
C ILE A 170 22.67 -6.95 5.78
N GLU A 171 22.98 -6.32 6.92
CA GLU A 171 22.25 -6.53 8.17
C GLU A 171 21.42 -5.30 8.52
N VAL A 172 20.12 -5.46 8.71
CA VAL A 172 19.26 -4.40 9.27
C VAL A 172 19.37 -4.41 10.80
N ILE A 173 20.12 -3.45 11.33
CA ILE A 173 20.32 -3.27 12.78
C ILE A 173 19.00 -2.82 13.41
N ALA A 174 18.41 -1.76 12.85
CA ALA A 174 17.18 -1.16 13.33
C ALA A 174 16.38 -0.57 12.16
N ALA A 175 15.06 -0.57 12.29
CA ALA A 175 14.18 0.14 11.38
C ALA A 175 13.00 0.77 12.10
N ARG A 176 12.48 1.87 11.55
CA ARG A 176 11.24 2.51 11.97
C ARG A 176 10.35 2.72 10.75
N ARG A 177 9.08 2.33 10.86
CA ARG A 177 8.03 2.77 9.95
C ARG A 177 7.57 4.16 10.34
N VAL A 178 7.39 5.03 9.35
CA VAL A 178 6.92 6.40 9.49
C VAL A 178 5.46 6.44 9.05
N GLU A 179 4.58 6.91 9.94
CA GLU A 179 3.15 7.10 9.70
C GLU A 179 2.81 8.55 10.04
N MET A 180 2.92 9.41 9.02
CA MET A 180 2.73 10.85 9.06
C MET A 180 1.58 11.27 8.13
N SER A 181 0.44 11.65 8.69
CA SER A 181 -0.76 11.97 7.92
C SER A 181 -0.60 13.24 7.08
N SER A 182 0.15 14.24 7.56
CA SER A 182 0.42 15.47 6.80
C SER A 182 1.21 15.21 5.51
N LEU A 183 2.28 14.42 5.60
CA LEU A 183 3.08 14.02 4.43
C LEU A 183 2.29 13.09 3.52
N TRP A 184 1.52 12.17 4.10
CA TRP A 184 0.70 11.23 3.34
C TRP A 184 -0.36 11.95 2.49
N ASN A 185 -1.07 12.93 3.06
CA ASN A 185 -2.07 13.71 2.31
C ASN A 185 -1.44 14.46 1.13
N ARG A 186 -0.26 15.05 1.33
CA ARG A 186 0.51 15.71 0.28
C ARG A 186 0.92 14.71 -0.82
N TYR A 187 1.42 13.55 -0.42
CA TYR A 187 1.80 12.47 -1.33
C TYR A 187 0.61 11.98 -2.18
N VAL A 188 -0.51 11.70 -1.53
CA VAL A 188 -1.76 11.29 -2.18
C VAL A 188 -2.28 12.38 -3.13
N GLN A 189 -2.21 13.66 -2.75
CA GLN A 189 -2.65 14.74 -3.61
C GLN A 189 -1.87 14.76 -4.94
N PHE A 190 -0.56 14.50 -4.90
CA PHE A 190 0.23 14.36 -6.13
C PHE A 190 -0.17 13.11 -6.92
N LYS A 191 -0.37 11.97 -6.24
CA LYS A 191 -0.83 10.73 -6.87
C LYS A 191 -2.15 10.90 -7.61
N THR A 192 -3.11 11.60 -6.99
CA THR A 192 -4.41 11.92 -7.60
C THR A 192 -4.26 12.79 -8.85
N ARG A 193 -3.30 13.72 -8.87
CA ARG A 193 -2.97 14.49 -10.07
C ARG A 193 -2.47 13.59 -11.20
N LEU A 194 -1.52 12.70 -10.92
CA LEU A 194 -1.00 11.75 -11.91
C LEU A 194 -2.10 10.84 -12.49
N ARG A 195 -3.02 10.37 -11.65
CA ARG A 195 -4.18 9.59 -12.12
C ARG A 195 -5.08 10.40 -13.06
N GLY A 196 -5.32 11.66 -12.73
CA GLY A 196 -6.10 12.58 -13.58
C GLY A 196 -5.44 12.80 -14.93
N GLU A 197 -4.12 13.00 -14.95
CA GLU A 197 -3.31 13.14 -16.18
C GLU A 197 -3.28 11.84 -16.99
N LEU A 198 -3.14 10.68 -16.34
CA LEU A 198 -3.19 9.37 -16.99
C LEU A 198 -4.56 9.15 -17.66
N LEU A 199 -5.65 9.40 -16.93
CA LEU A 199 -7.01 9.31 -17.46
C LEU A 199 -7.20 10.25 -18.67
N ALA A 200 -6.72 11.49 -18.57
CA ALA A 200 -6.81 12.47 -19.66
C ALA A 200 -5.98 12.06 -20.90
N SER A 201 -4.89 11.31 -20.71
CA SER A 201 -4.07 10.79 -21.82
C SER A 201 -4.72 9.64 -22.59
N GLY A 202 -5.72 8.97 -22.01
CA GLY A 202 -6.35 7.77 -22.57
C GLY A 202 -5.47 6.52 -22.52
N LEU A 203 -4.29 6.57 -21.88
CA LEU A 203 -3.41 5.43 -21.70
C LEU A 203 -3.89 4.54 -20.54
N PRO A 204 -3.69 3.22 -20.61
CA PRO A 204 -4.00 2.31 -19.51
C PRO A 204 -3.02 2.43 -18.33
N ALA A 205 -1.78 2.85 -18.59
CA ALA A 205 -0.72 3.08 -17.63
C ALA A 205 0.36 3.99 -18.23
N PHE A 206 1.13 4.69 -17.40
CA PHE A 206 2.39 5.29 -17.85
C PHE A 206 3.43 4.21 -18.16
N ALA A 207 4.36 4.52 -19.06
CA ALA A 207 5.42 3.59 -19.47
C ALA A 207 6.30 3.18 -18.28
N SER A 208 6.53 1.87 -18.12
CA SER A 208 7.42 1.34 -17.09
C SER A 208 8.89 1.58 -17.41
N ALA A 209 9.75 1.45 -16.40
CA ALA A 209 11.20 1.58 -16.59
C ALA A 209 11.75 0.57 -17.61
N GLU A 210 11.30 -0.69 -17.52
CA GLU A 210 11.72 -1.79 -18.40
C GLU A 210 11.29 -1.57 -19.85
N PHE A 211 10.09 -0.98 -20.04
CA PHE A 211 9.59 -0.62 -21.36
C PHE A 211 10.46 0.49 -21.98
N LEU A 212 10.75 1.55 -21.22
CA LEU A 212 11.58 2.67 -21.69
C LEU A 212 13.01 2.22 -22.04
N GLU A 213 13.52 1.20 -21.37
CA GLU A 213 14.81 0.59 -21.66
C GLU A 213 14.81 -0.30 -22.92
N GLY A 214 13.65 -0.71 -23.42
CA GLY A 214 13.51 -1.51 -24.65
C GLY A 214 13.68 -3.02 -24.46
N GLN A 215 13.14 -3.58 -23.37
CA GLN A 215 12.82 -5.01 -23.09
C GLN A 215 13.83 -6.13 -23.42
N ALA A 216 15.03 -5.87 -23.93
CA ALA A 216 16.02 -6.92 -24.17
C ALA A 216 16.83 -7.31 -22.91
N HIS A 217 17.04 -6.37 -21.97
CA HIS A 217 17.98 -6.56 -20.86
C HIS A 217 17.60 -5.90 -19.52
N GLY A 218 16.45 -5.20 -19.42
CA GLY A 218 16.01 -4.54 -18.19
C GLY A 218 15.09 -5.44 -17.37
N GLY A 219 15.55 -5.89 -16.20
CA GLY A 219 14.72 -6.63 -15.24
C GLY A 219 13.72 -5.70 -14.54
N GLU A 220 12.66 -6.29 -13.97
CA GLU A 220 11.71 -5.55 -13.11
C GLU A 220 12.45 -4.78 -12.00
N ILE A 221 11.90 -3.65 -11.54
CA ILE A 221 12.38 -2.92 -10.35
C ILE A 221 12.68 -3.90 -9.21
N LEU A 222 13.92 -3.90 -8.66
CA LEU A 222 14.40 -4.90 -7.70
C LEU A 222 13.47 -5.04 -6.48
N THR A 223 12.95 -3.93 -5.96
CA THR A 223 11.99 -3.95 -4.85
C THR A 223 10.69 -4.64 -5.23
N HIS A 224 10.18 -4.44 -6.44
CA HIS A 224 8.94 -5.06 -6.91
C HIS A 224 9.14 -6.53 -7.19
N ALA A 225 10.25 -6.89 -7.87
CA ALA A 225 10.60 -8.26 -8.15
C ALA A 225 10.68 -9.10 -6.86
N PHE A 226 11.32 -8.57 -5.81
CA PHE A 226 11.38 -9.23 -4.52
C PHE A 226 10.00 -9.38 -3.86
N LEU A 227 9.20 -8.31 -3.80
CA LEU A 227 7.88 -8.34 -3.16
C LEU A 227 6.90 -9.27 -3.89
N LYS A 228 6.88 -9.27 -5.23
CA LYS A 228 6.10 -10.22 -6.03
C LYS A 228 6.54 -11.66 -5.79
N SER A 229 7.85 -11.90 -5.62
CA SER A 229 8.36 -13.24 -5.28
C SER A 229 7.83 -13.75 -3.93
N LEU A 230 7.52 -12.85 -2.99
CA LEU A 230 6.94 -13.21 -1.70
C LEU A 230 5.47 -13.56 -1.85
N SER A 231 4.70 -12.76 -2.59
CA SER A 231 3.29 -13.03 -2.90
C SER A 231 3.14 -14.39 -3.60
N ALA A 232 4.00 -14.67 -4.58
CA ALA A 232 4.02 -15.95 -5.30
C ALA A 232 4.36 -17.16 -4.41
N ARG A 233 5.12 -16.94 -3.32
CA ARG A 233 5.44 -17.97 -2.31
C ARG A 233 4.41 -18.07 -1.17
N GLY A 234 3.31 -17.29 -1.23
CA GLY A 234 2.29 -17.26 -0.19
C GLY A 234 2.77 -16.64 1.13
N VAL A 235 3.86 -15.86 1.11
CA VAL A 235 4.37 -15.19 2.32
C VAL A 235 3.48 -13.99 2.63
N VAL A 236 2.87 -13.99 3.82
CA VAL A 236 2.01 -12.89 4.29
C VAL A 236 2.84 -11.64 4.51
N GLN A 237 2.54 -10.60 3.74
CA GLN A 237 3.25 -9.33 3.72
C GLN A 237 2.70 -8.34 4.76
N THR A 238 2.99 -8.58 6.03
CA THR A 238 2.50 -7.77 7.16
C THR A 238 3.28 -6.47 7.40
N THR A 239 4.34 -6.23 6.62
CA THR A 239 5.23 -5.07 6.82
C THR A 239 5.25 -4.17 5.60
N ILE A 240 5.32 -4.75 4.41
CA ILE A 240 5.42 -4.02 3.16
C ILE A 240 4.84 -4.91 2.07
N SER A 241 4.07 -4.32 1.15
CA SER A 241 3.32 -5.06 0.14
C SER A 241 3.33 -4.35 -1.20
N ALA A 242 3.62 -5.10 -2.27
CA ALA A 242 3.56 -4.59 -3.64
C ALA A 242 2.13 -4.24 -4.07
N GLU A 243 1.13 -4.92 -3.50
CA GLU A 243 -0.29 -4.68 -3.74
C GLU A 243 -0.76 -3.33 -3.18
N SER A 244 0.02 -2.70 -2.29
CA SER A 244 -0.22 -1.33 -1.81
C SER A 244 0.35 -0.24 -2.74
N LEU A 245 0.93 -0.62 -3.89
CA LEU A 245 1.49 0.29 -4.88
C LEU A 245 0.62 0.33 -6.14
N GLU A 246 0.59 1.49 -6.79
CA GLU A 246 -0.16 1.71 -8.04
C GLU A 246 0.80 1.76 -9.22
N GLY A 247 0.90 0.63 -9.90
CA GLY A 247 1.80 0.47 -11.05
C GLY A 247 1.39 1.25 -12.30
N ASP A 248 0.11 1.60 -12.45
CA ASP A 248 -0.40 2.40 -13.58
C ASP A 248 0.18 3.82 -13.59
N VAL A 249 0.43 4.39 -12.41
CA VAL A 249 1.08 5.69 -12.22
C VAL A 249 2.59 5.60 -11.94
N GLN A 250 3.19 4.41 -12.08
CA GLN A 250 4.60 4.14 -11.78
C GLN A 250 4.98 4.58 -10.36
N GLU A 251 4.19 4.16 -9.37
CA GLU A 251 4.55 4.26 -7.96
C GLU A 251 5.54 3.14 -7.60
N HIS A 252 6.69 3.52 -7.04
CA HIS A 252 7.72 2.56 -6.68
C HIS A 252 8.24 2.73 -5.25
N LEU A 253 8.64 1.62 -4.63
CA LEU A 253 9.49 1.63 -3.45
C LEU A 253 10.95 1.73 -3.88
N LEU A 254 11.65 2.79 -3.47
CA LEU A 254 13.04 3.05 -3.84
C LEU A 254 13.86 3.47 -2.61
N TRP A 255 15.15 3.17 -2.65
CA TRP A 255 16.10 3.50 -1.60
C TRP A 255 16.67 4.91 -1.77
N HIS A 256 16.92 5.58 -0.65
CA HIS A 256 17.61 6.86 -0.56
C HIS A 256 18.62 6.83 0.58
N GLY A 257 19.91 6.81 0.25
CA GLY A 257 20.98 6.87 1.25
C GLY A 257 21.31 8.30 1.66
N THR A 258 21.47 8.50 2.96
CA THR A 258 21.77 9.83 3.51
C THR A 258 22.42 9.74 4.89
N SER A 259 22.87 10.86 5.44
CA SER A 259 23.40 10.90 6.82
C SER A 259 22.29 10.66 7.84
N ARG A 260 22.63 10.12 9.01
CA ARG A 260 21.69 9.97 10.14
C ARG A 260 20.93 11.27 10.43
N LYS A 261 21.66 12.40 10.50
CA LYS A 261 21.07 13.72 10.76
C LYS A 261 20.03 14.12 9.70
N ALA A 262 20.33 13.86 8.43
CA ALA A 262 19.42 14.14 7.34
C ALA A 262 18.21 13.20 7.33
N ALA A 263 18.41 11.89 7.56
CA ALA A 263 17.32 10.93 7.68
C ALA A 263 16.32 11.35 8.77
N GLU A 264 16.80 11.69 9.98
CA GLU A 264 15.95 12.17 11.07
C GLU A 264 15.23 13.48 10.75
N ALA A 265 15.86 14.39 9.99
CA ALA A 265 15.23 15.62 9.57
C ALA A 265 14.11 15.36 8.55
N ILE A 266 14.35 14.47 7.57
CA ILE A 266 13.40 14.12 6.53
C ILE A 266 12.14 13.50 7.13
N VAL A 267 12.28 12.53 8.05
CA VAL A 267 11.11 11.85 8.66
C VAL A 267 10.41 12.65 9.75
N ARG A 268 10.75 13.94 9.90
CA ARG A 268 10.05 14.89 10.78
C ARG A 268 9.48 16.07 10.01
N ALA A 269 10.12 16.47 8.93
CA ALA A 269 9.83 17.74 8.25
C ALA A 269 9.83 17.63 6.72
N ASP A 270 9.73 16.41 6.18
CA ASP A 270 9.76 16.07 4.76
C ASP A 270 11.15 16.21 4.10
N PHE A 271 11.26 15.67 2.89
CA PHE A 271 12.32 16.02 1.97
C PHE A 271 12.31 17.52 1.69
N ARG A 272 13.49 18.06 1.40
CA ARG A 272 13.63 19.45 0.96
C ARG A 272 14.30 19.49 -0.38
N MET A 273 13.70 20.18 -1.33
CA MET A 273 14.34 20.40 -2.62
C MET A 273 15.70 21.09 -2.43
N PRO A 274 16.78 20.55 -3.02
CA PRO A 274 18.09 21.16 -2.90
C PRO A 274 18.06 22.56 -3.53
N LYS A 275 18.73 23.56 -2.94
CA LYS A 275 18.75 24.93 -3.50
C LYS A 275 19.54 25.00 -4.81
N GLU A 276 20.62 24.22 -4.89
CA GLU A 276 21.55 24.16 -6.02
C GLU A 276 21.79 22.69 -6.41
N ILE A 277 22.33 22.45 -7.60
CA ILE A 277 22.80 21.11 -7.99
C ILE A 277 23.96 20.75 -7.08
N LYS A 278 23.80 19.69 -6.28
CA LYS A 278 24.86 19.22 -5.37
C LYS A 278 25.94 18.47 -6.14
N ASN A 279 27.15 18.46 -5.59
CA ASN A 279 28.22 17.57 -6.06
C ASN A 279 27.72 16.12 -6.08
N GLY A 280 27.83 15.45 -7.24
CA GLY A 280 27.35 14.09 -7.47
C GLY A 280 25.94 13.95 -8.04
N ALA A 281 25.19 15.05 -8.25
CA ALA A 281 23.91 15.05 -8.95
C ALA A 281 24.12 15.11 -10.48
N ARG A 282 24.00 13.96 -11.14
CA ARG A 282 24.35 13.77 -12.57
C ARG A 282 23.23 14.16 -13.53
N PHE A 283 21.99 14.20 -13.08
CA PHE A 283 20.79 14.32 -13.92
C PHE A 283 19.98 15.58 -13.60
N GLY A 284 20.64 16.61 -13.08
CA GLY A 284 20.04 17.89 -12.73
C GLY A 284 19.53 17.98 -11.29
N ARG A 285 18.81 19.07 -11.01
CA ARG A 285 18.38 19.46 -9.66
C ARG A 285 17.14 18.67 -9.22
N GLY A 286 17.33 17.68 -8.35
CA GLY A 286 16.23 16.86 -7.84
C GLY A 286 16.57 16.05 -6.59
N LEU A 287 15.61 15.25 -6.14
CA LEU A 287 15.75 14.21 -5.14
C LEU A 287 16.06 12.89 -5.86
N TYR A 288 17.13 12.23 -5.43
CA TYR A 288 17.67 11.04 -6.10
C TYR A 288 17.32 9.78 -5.31
N PHE A 289 16.89 8.75 -6.03
CA PHE A 289 16.53 7.44 -5.50
C PHE A 289 17.13 6.35 -6.38
N ALA A 290 17.30 5.15 -5.82
CA ALA A 290 17.76 3.99 -6.56
C ALA A 290 17.01 2.74 -6.10
N GLU A 291 16.83 1.78 -6.99
CA GLU A 291 16.39 0.43 -6.60
C GLU A 291 17.51 -0.37 -5.93
N ASP A 292 18.77 0.02 -6.16
CA ASP A 292 19.97 -0.63 -5.66
C ASP A 292 20.44 0.02 -4.34
N VAL A 293 20.62 -0.82 -3.33
CA VAL A 293 21.09 -0.45 -2.00
C VAL A 293 22.54 0.02 -2.03
N GLY A 294 23.40 -0.62 -2.81
CA GLY A 294 24.81 -0.25 -2.97
C GLY A 294 24.98 1.16 -3.50
N LYS A 295 24.21 1.52 -4.54
CA LYS A 295 24.15 2.88 -5.06
C LYS A 295 23.67 3.87 -4.00
N SER A 296 22.66 3.51 -3.20
CA SER A 296 22.21 4.38 -2.11
C SER A 296 23.28 4.53 -1.03
N LEU A 297 23.98 3.46 -0.68
CA LEU A 297 25.05 3.46 0.33
C LEU A 297 26.21 4.40 -0.03
N THR A 298 26.49 4.65 -1.32
CA THR A 298 27.54 5.64 -1.70
C THR A 298 27.22 7.07 -1.25
N TYR A 299 25.95 7.36 -0.92
CA TYR A 299 25.50 8.65 -0.42
C TYR A 299 25.20 8.64 1.09
N ALA A 300 25.31 7.48 1.75
CA ALA A 300 25.08 7.34 3.19
C ALA A 300 26.41 7.28 3.94
N PRO A 301 26.83 8.35 4.65
CA PRO A 301 28.06 8.31 5.44
C PRO A 301 28.01 7.22 6.51
N ALA A 302 29.10 6.48 6.64
CA ALA A 302 29.33 5.52 7.72
C ALA A 302 29.33 6.23 9.09
N ASN A 303 28.65 5.63 10.06
CA ASN A 303 28.60 6.07 11.45
C ASN A 303 29.22 4.98 12.29
N THR A 304 30.35 5.27 12.92
CA THR A 304 31.01 4.31 13.80
C THR A 304 30.55 4.52 15.23
N SER A 305 30.22 3.45 15.95
CA SER A 305 29.90 3.49 17.36
C SER A 305 31.05 4.07 18.17
N SER A 306 30.75 4.60 19.36
CA SER A 306 31.75 5.20 20.25
C SER A 306 32.85 4.24 20.68
N ASP A 307 32.57 2.93 20.69
CA ASP A 307 33.53 1.88 21.01
C ASP A 307 34.28 1.35 19.77
N GLY A 308 34.02 1.91 18.58
CA GLY A 308 34.70 1.56 17.34
C GLY A 308 34.27 0.22 16.72
N ARG A 309 33.34 -0.51 17.36
CA ARG A 309 33.03 -1.90 16.99
C ARG A 309 31.97 -2.04 15.90
N THR A 310 31.10 -1.07 15.75
CA THR A 310 29.96 -1.15 14.83
C THR A 310 29.98 0.03 13.89
N THR A 311 29.97 -0.25 12.59
CA THR A 311 29.78 0.75 11.56
C THR A 311 28.39 0.60 10.96
N SER A 312 27.59 1.67 10.97
CA SER A 312 26.24 1.68 10.41
C SER A 312 26.00 2.84 9.46
N GLN A 313 25.12 2.62 8.49
CA GLN A 313 24.68 3.60 7.50
C GLN A 313 23.16 3.73 7.53
N PHE A 314 22.65 4.89 7.13
CA PHE A 314 21.22 5.19 7.17
C PHE A 314 20.66 5.27 5.74
N LEU A 315 19.64 4.46 5.51
CA LEU A 315 18.84 4.45 4.29
C LEU A 315 17.40 4.82 4.63
N LEU A 316 16.73 5.49 3.70
CA LEU A 316 15.29 5.59 3.67
C LEU A 316 14.76 4.66 2.59
N LEU A 317 13.68 3.93 2.89
CA LEU A 317 12.87 3.26 1.86
C LEU A 317 11.64 4.11 1.65
N CYS A 318 11.51 4.66 0.45
CA CYS A 318 10.51 5.66 0.13
C CYS A 318 9.53 5.14 -0.92
N ARG A 319 8.26 5.51 -0.81
CA ARG A 319 7.35 5.49 -1.95
C ARG A 319 7.64 6.69 -2.83
N VAL A 320 7.77 6.47 -4.13
CA VAL A 320 8.16 7.49 -5.10
C VAL A 320 7.21 7.40 -6.29
N LEU A 321 6.54 8.52 -6.58
CA LEU A 321 5.64 8.67 -7.72
C LEU A 321 6.43 9.12 -8.95
N CYS A 322 6.83 8.16 -9.79
CA CYS A 322 7.62 8.44 -10.99
C CYS A 322 6.77 8.96 -12.15
N GLY A 323 5.49 8.58 -12.24
CA GLY A 323 4.60 9.00 -13.32
C GLY A 323 5.18 8.70 -14.70
N GLN A 324 4.90 9.56 -15.68
CA GLN A 324 5.57 9.52 -16.97
C GLN A 324 7.04 9.95 -16.87
N MET A 325 7.96 9.00 -17.03
CA MET A 325 9.41 9.20 -16.94
C MET A 325 10.02 9.75 -18.24
N HIS A 326 11.04 10.60 -18.09
CA HIS A 326 12.04 10.90 -19.12
C HIS A 326 13.21 9.92 -18.99
N TYR A 327 13.53 9.18 -20.05
CA TYR A 327 14.58 8.17 -20.01
C TYR A 327 15.88 8.69 -20.62
N THR A 328 17.00 8.50 -19.92
CA THR A 328 18.34 8.81 -20.41
C THR A 328 19.32 7.66 -20.16
N LYS A 329 20.21 7.44 -21.13
CA LYS A 329 21.33 6.48 -21.07
C LYS A 329 22.66 7.16 -20.80
N GLU A 330 22.65 8.50 -20.77
CA GLU A 330 23.86 9.29 -20.61
C GLU A 330 24.47 9.06 -19.24
N THR A 331 25.80 9.13 -19.17
CA THR A 331 26.50 9.09 -17.89
C THR A 331 26.33 10.39 -17.10
N SER A 332 25.90 11.49 -17.71
CA SER A 332 25.49 12.70 -17.00
C SER A 332 24.69 13.56 -17.96
N ASP A 333 23.64 14.20 -17.46
CA ASP A 333 22.86 15.20 -18.16
C ASP A 333 22.28 16.18 -17.13
N LEU A 334 23.00 17.27 -16.86
CA LEU A 334 22.59 18.24 -15.84
C LEU A 334 21.27 18.97 -16.20
N ASP A 335 20.89 18.92 -17.47
CA ASP A 335 19.64 19.51 -17.97
C ASP A 335 18.49 18.50 -17.99
N ALA A 336 18.71 17.22 -17.67
CA ALA A 336 17.69 16.16 -17.78
C ALA A 336 16.38 16.53 -17.07
N VAL A 337 16.43 17.01 -15.82
CA VAL A 337 15.23 17.48 -15.08
C VAL A 337 14.54 18.64 -15.80
N VAL A 338 15.30 19.62 -16.30
CA VAL A 338 14.74 20.80 -16.99
C VAL A 338 14.11 20.38 -18.32
N SER A 339 14.77 19.53 -19.08
CA SER A 339 14.31 18.97 -20.35
C SER A 339 13.07 18.10 -20.17
N ALA A 340 13.07 17.22 -19.16
CA ALA A 340 11.93 16.39 -18.78
C ALA A 340 10.71 17.24 -18.44
N HIS A 341 10.89 18.28 -17.61
CA HIS A 341 9.82 19.19 -17.23
C HIS A 341 9.22 19.94 -18.44
N LYS A 342 10.06 20.42 -19.37
CA LYS A 342 9.61 21.14 -20.58
C LYS A 342 8.66 20.33 -21.45
N VAL A 343 8.80 19.01 -21.47
CA VAL A 343 7.98 18.10 -22.28
C VAL A 343 6.92 17.36 -21.45
N GLY A 344 6.61 17.87 -20.24
CA GLY A 344 5.52 17.36 -19.40
C GLY A 344 5.80 16.01 -18.74
N LYS A 345 7.07 15.64 -18.53
CA LYS A 345 7.42 14.45 -17.74
C LYS A 345 7.40 14.77 -16.26
N HIS A 346 7.35 13.74 -15.42
CA HIS A 346 7.22 13.86 -13.96
C HIS A 346 8.48 13.44 -13.21
N SER A 347 9.35 12.68 -13.85
CA SER A 347 10.63 12.22 -13.29
C SER A 347 11.64 11.94 -14.41
N VAL A 348 12.91 11.78 -14.02
CA VAL A 348 13.96 11.22 -14.86
C VAL A 348 14.26 9.80 -14.40
N LEU A 349 14.27 8.87 -15.34
CA LEU A 349 14.87 7.55 -15.21
C LEU A 349 16.21 7.57 -15.93
N ALA A 350 17.29 7.42 -15.19
CA ALA A 350 18.62 7.27 -15.75
C ALA A 350 19.09 5.82 -15.60
N ASN A 351 19.47 5.19 -16.71
CA ASN A 351 20.20 3.93 -16.71
C ASN A 351 21.47 4.09 -17.54
N PRO A 352 22.55 4.63 -16.94
CA PRO A 352 23.79 4.90 -17.65
C PRO A 352 24.34 3.64 -18.31
N LEU A 353 24.67 3.73 -19.61
CA LEU A 353 25.26 2.65 -20.41
C LEU A 353 24.41 1.36 -20.56
N ARG A 354 23.19 1.31 -20.01
CA ARG A 354 22.32 0.11 -19.95
C ARG A 354 22.91 -1.08 -19.16
N GLU A 355 24.01 -0.84 -18.46
CA GLU A 355 24.68 -1.80 -17.57
C GLU A 355 24.76 -1.27 -16.13
N GLY A 356 24.38 -0.01 -15.92
CA GLY A 356 24.41 0.65 -14.62
C GLY A 356 23.14 0.42 -13.80
N VAL A 357 23.19 0.91 -12.56
CA VAL A 357 22.02 0.97 -11.67
C VAL A 357 21.03 2.02 -12.19
N ARG A 358 19.72 1.71 -12.15
CA ARG A 358 18.66 2.70 -12.40
C ARG A 358 18.64 3.73 -11.28
N GLU A 359 18.82 5.00 -11.65
CA GLU A 359 18.64 6.16 -10.79
C GLU A 359 17.33 6.88 -11.17
N PHE A 360 16.54 7.22 -10.17
CA PHE A 360 15.27 7.93 -10.34
C PHE A 360 15.41 9.31 -9.73
N VAL A 361 15.07 10.34 -10.51
CA VAL A 361 15.13 11.73 -10.05
C VAL A 361 13.75 12.36 -10.15
N VAL A 362 13.25 12.82 -9.01
CA VAL A 362 12.00 13.58 -8.88
C VAL A 362 12.30 14.98 -8.37
N TRP A 363 11.43 15.95 -8.65
CA TRP A 363 11.70 17.37 -8.34
C TRP A 363 10.55 18.04 -7.59
N HIS A 364 9.67 17.25 -6.99
CA HIS A 364 8.62 17.73 -6.11
C HIS A 364 8.57 16.87 -4.84
N GLU A 365 8.57 17.50 -3.65
CA GLU A 365 8.58 16.78 -2.36
C GLU A 365 7.36 15.87 -2.20
N MET A 366 6.19 16.35 -2.63
CA MET A 366 4.95 15.56 -2.70
C MET A 366 5.02 14.30 -3.59
N GLN A 367 6.06 14.08 -4.38
CA GLN A 367 6.25 12.80 -5.09
C GLN A 367 6.74 11.69 -4.18
N VAL A 368 7.16 12.00 -2.95
CA VAL A 368 7.89 11.09 -2.10
C VAL A 368 7.21 10.95 -0.75
N TYR A 369 7.15 9.71 -0.24
CA TYR A 369 6.80 9.42 1.13
C TYR A 369 7.91 8.56 1.78
N PRO A 370 8.64 9.06 2.80
CA PRO A 370 9.69 8.29 3.46
C PRO A 370 9.11 7.25 4.43
N GLU A 371 8.70 6.10 3.91
CA GLU A 371 7.94 5.10 4.69
C GLU A 371 8.78 4.40 5.77
N TYR A 372 10.06 4.16 5.51
CA TYR A 372 10.97 3.56 6.50
C TYR A 372 12.28 4.33 6.64
N VAL A 373 12.74 4.45 7.89
CA VAL A 373 14.16 4.69 8.19
C VAL A 373 14.80 3.36 8.54
N VAL A 374 15.89 3.02 7.88
CA VAL A 374 16.60 1.75 8.05
C VAL A 374 18.07 2.04 8.37
N GLU A 375 18.52 1.56 9.51
CA GLU A 375 19.92 1.54 9.90
C GLU A 375 20.50 0.16 9.55
N VAL A 376 21.55 0.15 8.72
CA VAL A 376 22.17 -1.07 8.21
C VAL A 376 23.66 -1.14 8.55
N ALA A 377 24.15 -2.35 8.77
CA ALA A 377 25.57 -2.68 8.66
C ALA A 377 25.81 -3.45 7.36
N VAL A 378 26.95 -3.21 6.74
CA VAL A 378 27.44 -4.00 5.60
C VAL A 378 28.62 -4.82 6.10
N HIS A 379 28.48 -6.13 6.05
CA HIS A 379 29.55 -7.06 6.42
C HIS A 379 30.21 -7.57 5.15
N ASP A 380 31.53 -7.43 5.05
CA ASP A 380 32.26 -8.07 3.97
C ASP A 380 32.11 -9.60 4.10
N VAL A 381 31.82 -10.27 2.99
CA VAL A 381 31.95 -11.73 2.96
C VAL A 381 33.45 -12.00 2.81
N GLU A 382 34.09 -12.50 3.86
CA GLU A 382 35.47 -13.01 3.75
C GLU A 382 35.49 -14.01 2.58
N ALA A 383 36.41 -13.80 1.64
CA ALA A 383 36.61 -14.76 0.56
C ALA A 383 36.97 -16.13 1.20
N PRO A 384 36.35 -17.23 0.75
CA PRO A 384 36.63 -18.55 1.30
C PRO A 384 38.09 -18.97 1.13
#